data_AF-A0A5N3ZYN7-F1
#
_entry.id   AF-A0A5N3ZYN7-F1
#
_cell.length_a   1.000
_cell.length_b   1.000
_cell.length_c   1.000
_cell.angle_alpha   90.00
_cell.angle_beta   90.00
_cell.angle_gamma   90.00
#
_symmetry.space_group_name_H-M   'P 1'
#
loop_
_entity.id
_entity.type
_entity.pdbx_description
1 polymer ?
#
loop_
_entity_poly.entity_id
_entity_poly.type
_entity_poly.pdbx_seq_one_letter_code
_entity_poly.pdbx_strand_id
1 'polypeptide(L)'
;MKDERHLERVTTGMFSKVTESERDNNWLVEMSQGLQKEEAENSDNEYKSINPPVKNKKKDLKQRRKQREHSKLLSAIQMAKKAKKKITDIHNLRNMMQEIKKQTDKAEILKSKRLKKKEYTQLEPKRLARRKFESEEIEFNAPRDISGNLRTVKKEGSILLDRFKSFERRNILRPSSKSNSKKGKFKKFTKSDHKDDWKTTVARPSLS
;
A
#
# COMPACT_ATOMS: atom_id res chain seq x y z
N MET A 1 -7.09 31.99 42.33
CA MET A 1 -8.23 31.36 43.03
C MET A 1 -8.83 30.14 42.33
N LYS A 2 -9.38 30.23 41.10
CA LYS A 2 -9.99 29.05 40.43
C LYS A 2 -8.94 28.06 39.89
N ASP A 3 -7.85 28.59 39.35
CA ASP A 3 -6.79 27.77 38.74
C ASP A 3 -5.96 27.05 39.80
N GLU A 4 -5.66 27.69 40.92
CA GLU A 4 -4.98 27.07 42.06
C GLU A 4 -5.82 25.95 42.67
N ARG A 5 -7.13 26.16 42.86
CA ARG A 5 -8.04 25.10 43.33
C ARG A 5 -8.18 23.95 42.34
N HIS A 6 -8.07 24.24 41.03
CA HIS A 6 -8.06 23.20 40.01
C HIS A 6 -6.77 22.41 40.05
N LEU A 7 -5.62 23.08 40.15
CA LEU A 7 -4.30 22.46 40.27
C LEU A 7 -4.21 21.62 41.54
N GLU A 8 -4.64 22.14 42.69
CA GLU A 8 -4.65 21.44 43.97
C GLU A 8 -5.55 20.21 43.90
N ARG A 9 -6.75 20.33 43.30
CA ARG A 9 -7.64 19.19 43.07
C ARG A 9 -7.05 18.12 42.14
N VAL A 10 -6.30 18.50 41.10
CA VAL A 10 -5.75 17.57 40.10
C VAL A 10 -4.41 16.98 40.52
N THR A 11 -3.63 17.71 41.33
CA THR A 11 -2.28 17.28 41.74
C THR A 11 -2.27 16.68 43.14
N THR A 12 -2.56 17.46 44.18
CA THR A 12 -2.40 17.06 45.58
C THR A 12 -3.64 16.35 46.13
N GLY A 13 -4.84 16.72 45.68
CA GLY A 13 -6.11 16.17 46.14
C GLY A 13 -6.52 14.83 45.50
N MET A 14 -5.89 14.43 44.40
CA MET A 14 -6.19 13.12 43.76
C MET A 14 -5.46 11.95 44.41
N PHE A 15 -4.36 12.21 45.13
CA PHE A 15 -3.50 11.16 45.69
C PHE A 15 -3.44 11.30 47.22
N SER A 16 -4.02 10.34 47.94
CA SER A 16 -3.77 10.22 49.38
C SER A 16 -2.35 9.69 49.60
N LYS A 17 -1.60 10.31 50.51
CA LYS A 17 -0.32 9.75 50.97
C LYS A 17 -0.62 8.52 51.82
N VAL A 18 -0.25 7.35 51.32
CA VAL A 18 -0.39 6.07 52.03
C VAL A 18 0.89 5.83 52.80
N THR A 19 0.79 5.50 54.09
CA THR A 19 1.96 5.13 54.91
C THR A 19 2.50 3.75 54.49
N GLU A 20 3.77 3.47 54.77
CA GLU A 20 4.42 2.22 54.34
C GLU A 20 3.68 0.98 54.90
N SER A 21 3.22 1.05 56.14
CA SER A 21 2.38 0.02 56.76
C SER A 21 1.02 -0.17 56.07
N GLU A 22 0.36 0.91 55.63
CA GLU A 22 -0.92 0.82 54.93
C GLU A 22 -0.75 0.27 53.52
N ARG A 23 0.38 0.60 52.86
CA ARG A 23 0.74 0.06 51.55
C ARG A 23 0.94 -1.46 51.64
N ASP A 24 1.67 -1.93 52.63
CA ASP A 24 1.94 -3.36 52.82
C ASP A 24 0.67 -4.14 53.16
N ASN A 25 -0.21 -3.57 53.97
CA ASN A 25 -1.52 -4.15 54.26
C ASN A 25 -2.42 -4.20 53.02
N ASN A 26 -2.47 -3.13 52.23
CA ASN A 26 -3.22 -3.11 50.97
C ASN A 26 -2.66 -4.12 49.97
N TRP A 27 -1.33 -4.26 49.89
CA TRP A 27 -0.68 -5.27 49.06
C TRP A 27 -0.99 -6.69 49.53
N LEU A 28 -0.95 -6.95 50.84
CA LEU A 28 -1.38 -8.24 51.39
C LEU A 28 -2.85 -8.54 51.10
N VAL A 29 -3.73 -7.54 51.15
CA VAL A 29 -5.16 -7.69 50.84
C VAL A 29 -5.37 -7.91 49.34
N GLU A 30 -4.69 -7.18 48.46
CA GLU A 30 -4.75 -7.41 47.01
C GLU A 30 -4.20 -8.78 46.62
N MET A 31 -3.09 -9.20 47.23
CA MET A 31 -2.47 -10.50 46.97
C MET A 31 -3.24 -11.66 47.60
N SER A 32 -4.06 -11.42 48.62
CA SER A 32 -4.96 -12.43 49.20
C SER A 32 -6.38 -12.41 48.64
N GLN A 33 -6.76 -11.40 47.85
CA GLN A 33 -8.01 -11.40 47.10
C GLN A 33 -7.97 -12.50 46.04
N GLY A 34 -8.73 -13.57 46.28
CA GLY A 34 -8.79 -14.76 45.43
C GLY A 34 -8.28 -16.02 46.11
N LEU A 35 -7.59 -15.91 47.24
CA LEU A 35 -7.32 -17.03 48.13
C LEU A 35 -8.54 -17.18 49.06
N GLN A 36 -9.38 -18.19 48.81
CA GLN A 36 -10.42 -18.56 49.78
C GLN A 36 -9.71 -18.88 51.10
N LYS A 37 -10.11 -18.21 52.19
CA LYS A 37 -9.68 -18.57 53.54
C LYS A 37 -10.40 -19.88 53.90
N GLU A 38 -9.94 -20.98 53.33
CA GLU A 38 -10.48 -22.31 53.60
C GLU A 38 -9.82 -22.84 54.87
N GLU A 39 -10.62 -22.97 55.93
CA GLU A 39 -10.46 -24.11 56.83
C GLU A 39 -10.73 -25.35 55.97
N ALA A 40 -9.66 -25.90 55.40
CA ALA A 40 -9.72 -26.97 54.42
C ALA A 40 -9.81 -28.32 55.15
N GLU A 41 -11.01 -28.90 55.15
CA GLU A 41 -11.16 -30.36 55.13
C GLU A 41 -11.46 -30.76 53.69
N ASN A 42 -10.54 -31.55 53.12
CA ASN A 42 -10.50 -31.97 51.73
C ASN A 42 -11.66 -32.92 51.37
N SER A 43 -12.26 -32.72 50.20
CA SER A 43 -12.84 -33.82 49.41
C SER A 43 -12.71 -33.52 47.91
N ASP A 44 -12.05 -34.45 47.23
CA ASP A 44 -11.67 -34.43 45.82
C ASP A 44 -12.86 -34.79 44.90
N ASN A 45 -12.83 -34.25 43.67
CA ASN A 45 -13.72 -34.51 42.52
C ASN A 45 -15.16 -33.94 42.49
N GLU A 46 -15.28 -32.61 42.32
CA GLU A 46 -16.49 -32.03 41.71
C GLU A 46 -16.11 -30.84 40.80
N TYR A 47 -16.48 -30.89 39.51
CA TYR A 47 -16.31 -29.77 38.58
C TYR A 47 -17.20 -28.60 39.05
N LYS A 48 -16.66 -27.70 39.89
CA LYS A 48 -17.36 -26.50 40.34
C LYS A 48 -17.29 -25.47 39.20
N SER A 49 -18.43 -25.22 38.55
CA SER A 49 -18.54 -24.11 37.61
C SER A 49 -18.11 -22.81 38.30
N ILE A 50 -17.20 -22.05 37.68
CA ILE A 50 -16.66 -20.76 38.19
C ILE A 50 -17.78 -19.80 38.61
N ASN A 51 -18.96 -19.93 38.01
CA ASN A 51 -20.15 -19.20 38.42
C ASN A 51 -21.00 -20.05 39.37
N PRO A 52 -21.29 -19.58 40.60
CA PRO A 52 -22.16 -20.31 41.53
C PRO A 52 -23.54 -20.55 40.90
N PRO A 53 -24.23 -21.67 41.22
CA PRO A 53 -25.54 -21.97 40.68
C PRO A 53 -26.53 -20.84 41.02
N VAL A 54 -26.91 -20.07 39.99
CA VAL A 54 -27.78 -18.91 40.14
C VAL A 54 -29.20 -19.39 40.42
N LYS A 55 -29.66 -19.26 41.66
CA LYS A 55 -31.06 -19.54 42.02
C LYS A 55 -31.98 -18.59 41.23
N ASN A 56 -32.84 -19.15 40.37
CA ASN A 56 -33.83 -18.39 39.61
C ASN A 56 -34.94 -17.87 40.53
N LYS A 57 -34.69 -16.75 41.20
CA LYS A 57 -35.69 -16.05 42.01
C LYS A 57 -36.70 -15.41 41.06
N LYS A 58 -37.98 -15.78 41.20
CA LYS A 58 -39.07 -15.16 40.44
C LYS A 58 -39.08 -13.66 40.73
N LYS A 59 -39.13 -12.85 39.67
CA LYS A 59 -39.21 -11.40 39.78
C LYS A 59 -40.51 -10.99 40.44
N ASP A 60 -40.44 -9.99 41.31
CA ASP A 60 -41.62 -9.38 41.90
C ASP A 60 -42.46 -8.64 40.82
N LEU A 61 -43.76 -8.48 41.06
CA LEU A 61 -44.68 -7.80 40.14
C LEU A 61 -44.21 -6.37 39.83
N LYS A 62 -43.65 -5.67 40.82
CA LYS A 62 -43.08 -4.33 40.67
C LYS A 62 -41.85 -4.33 39.76
N GLN A 63 -40.99 -5.34 39.87
CA GLN A 63 -39.81 -5.51 39.01
C GLN A 63 -40.22 -5.83 37.57
N ARG A 64 -41.23 -6.68 37.38
CA ARG A 64 -41.76 -7.02 36.04
C ARG A 64 -42.42 -5.81 35.37
N ARG A 65 -43.14 -4.98 36.13
CA ARG A 65 -43.71 -3.71 35.64
C ARG A 65 -42.62 -2.73 35.19
N LYS A 66 -41.63 -2.47 36.04
CA LYS A 66 -40.49 -1.59 35.71
C LYS A 66 -39.72 -2.07 34.47
N GLN A 67 -39.50 -3.38 34.35
CA GLN A 67 -38.84 -3.96 33.18
C GLN A 67 -39.67 -3.72 31.91
N ARG A 68 -40.99 -3.92 31.96
CA ARG A 68 -41.89 -3.67 30.81
C ARG A 68 -41.88 -2.19 30.41
N GLU A 69 -41.93 -1.28 31.37
CA GLU A 69 -41.83 0.17 31.12
C GLU A 69 -40.49 0.54 30.50
N HIS A 70 -39.39 -0.01 31.02
CA HIS A 70 -38.04 0.20 30.47
C HIS A 70 -37.90 -0.34 29.03
N SER A 71 -38.39 -1.54 28.74
CA SER A 71 -38.36 -2.11 27.38
C SER A 71 -39.19 -1.27 26.40
N LYS A 72 -40.35 -0.75 26.84
CA LYS A 72 -41.16 0.17 26.03
C LYS A 72 -40.42 1.47 25.73
N LEU A 73 -39.77 2.05 26.75
CA LEU A 73 -38.97 3.25 26.61
C LEU A 73 -37.81 3.04 25.61
N LEU A 74 -37.07 1.94 25.73
CA LEU A 74 -35.99 1.60 24.80
C LEU A 74 -36.48 1.45 23.36
N SER A 75 -37.62 0.76 23.17
CA SER A 75 -38.26 0.62 21.86
C SER A 75 -38.65 1.98 21.27
N ALA A 76 -39.24 2.87 22.08
CA ALA A 76 -39.59 4.22 21.66
C ALA A 76 -38.36 5.04 21.25
N ILE A 77 -37.27 4.98 22.03
CA ILE A 77 -35.99 5.62 21.68
C ILE A 77 -35.45 5.07 20.36
N GLN A 78 -35.51 3.74 20.17
CA GLN A 78 -35.02 3.12 18.95
C GLN A 78 -35.85 3.54 17.72
N MET A 79 -37.18 3.61 17.87
CA MET A 79 -38.08 4.11 16.81
C MET A 79 -37.78 5.57 16.48
N ALA A 80 -37.58 6.42 17.49
CA ALA A 80 -37.21 7.82 17.29
C ALA A 80 -35.84 7.96 16.58
N LYS A 81 -34.85 7.15 16.95
CA LYS A 81 -33.55 7.10 16.26
C LYS A 81 -33.69 6.68 14.81
N LYS A 82 -34.51 5.66 14.52
CA LYS A 82 -34.81 5.22 13.14
C LYS A 82 -35.50 6.31 12.34
N ALA A 83 -36.47 7.02 12.91
CA ALA A 83 -37.15 8.14 12.25
C ALA A 83 -36.17 9.27 11.92
N LYS A 84 -35.28 9.64 12.86
CA LYS A 84 -34.22 10.62 12.61
C LYS A 84 -33.29 10.19 11.48
N LYS A 85 -32.88 8.91 11.45
CA LYS A 85 -32.06 8.35 10.36
C LYS A 85 -32.75 8.46 8.99
N LYS A 86 -34.04 8.14 8.91
CA LYS A 86 -34.80 8.29 7.65
C LYS A 86 -34.75 9.71 7.10
N ILE A 87 -34.89 10.72 7.98
CA ILE A 87 -34.80 12.13 7.60
C ILE A 87 -33.39 12.47 7.09
N THR A 88 -32.34 12.04 7.81
CA THR A 88 -30.96 12.26 7.36
C THR A 88 -30.67 11.58 6.03
N ASP A 89 -31.19 10.37 5.82
CA ASP A 89 -31.01 9.61 4.60
C ASP A 89 -31.67 10.31 3.41
N ILE A 90 -32.85 10.90 3.59
CA ILE A 90 -33.53 11.72 2.56
C ILE A 90 -32.64 12.89 2.15
N HIS A 91 -32.01 13.58 3.10
CA HIS A 91 -31.08 14.68 2.78
C HIS A 91 -29.81 14.18 2.06
N ASN A 92 -29.34 12.97 2.38
CA ASN A 92 -28.17 12.35 1.75
C ASN A 92 -28.42 11.83 0.34
N LEU A 93 -29.69 11.64 -0.08
CA LEU A 93 -30.04 11.14 -1.42
C LEU A 93 -29.38 11.94 -2.55
N ARG A 94 -29.31 13.27 -2.41
CA ARG A 94 -28.70 14.16 -3.42
C ARG A 94 -27.22 13.86 -3.59
N ASN A 95 -26.50 13.64 -2.49
CA ASN A 95 -25.07 13.33 -2.52
C ASN A 95 -24.85 11.95 -3.14
N MET A 96 -25.64 10.94 -2.75
CA MET A 96 -25.59 9.61 -3.35
C MET A 96 -25.86 9.64 -4.86
N MET A 97 -26.85 10.41 -5.32
CA MET A 97 -27.10 10.60 -6.75
C MET A 97 -25.90 11.24 -7.48
N GLN A 98 -25.28 12.25 -6.88
CA GLN A 98 -24.09 12.89 -7.47
C GLN A 98 -22.90 11.94 -7.52
N GLU A 99 -22.71 11.12 -6.49
CA GLU A 99 -21.67 10.09 -6.45
C GLU A 99 -21.88 9.02 -7.51
N ILE A 100 -23.12 8.50 -7.62
CA ILE A 100 -23.52 7.55 -8.67
C ILE A 100 -23.22 8.14 -10.04
N LYS A 101 -23.65 9.38 -10.31
CA LYS A 101 -23.41 10.06 -11.59
C LYS A 101 -21.90 10.20 -11.90
N LYS A 102 -21.10 10.65 -10.92
CA LYS A 102 -19.64 10.75 -11.09
C LYS A 102 -19.02 9.38 -11.39
N GLN A 103 -19.51 8.32 -10.75
CA GLN A 103 -19.01 6.97 -10.95
C GLN A 103 -19.41 6.41 -12.31
N THR A 104 -20.64 6.65 -12.78
CA THR A 104 -21.09 6.24 -14.12
C THR A 104 -20.31 6.97 -15.21
N ASP A 105 -20.17 8.30 -15.10
CA ASP A 105 -19.45 9.12 -16.07
C ASP A 105 -17.98 8.66 -16.18
N LYS A 106 -17.32 8.42 -15.03
CA LYS A 106 -15.95 7.88 -14.99
C LYS A 106 -15.87 6.49 -15.61
N ALA A 107 -16.83 5.62 -15.34
CA ALA A 107 -16.87 4.27 -15.88
C ALA A 107 -17.05 4.28 -17.41
N GLU A 108 -17.91 5.17 -17.94
CA GLU A 108 -18.12 5.35 -19.38
C GLU A 108 -16.86 5.86 -20.09
N ILE A 109 -16.17 6.84 -19.50
CA ILE A 109 -14.89 7.35 -20.03
C ILE A 109 -13.84 6.22 -20.05
N LEU A 110 -13.77 5.41 -19.00
CA LEU A 110 -12.84 4.27 -18.97
C LEU A 110 -13.22 3.18 -19.97
N LYS A 111 -14.52 2.91 -20.15
CA LYS A 111 -15.04 1.95 -21.12
C LYS A 111 -14.69 2.38 -22.55
N SER A 112 -14.93 3.64 -22.91
CA SER A 112 -14.59 4.16 -24.23
C SER A 112 -13.08 4.13 -24.50
N LYS A 113 -12.25 4.49 -23.51
CA LYS A 113 -10.78 4.33 -23.60
C LYS A 113 -10.35 2.87 -23.81
N ARG A 114 -10.99 1.93 -23.11
CA ARG A 114 -10.73 0.48 -23.27
C ARG A 114 -11.12 -0.03 -24.65
N LEU A 115 -12.27 0.41 -25.18
CA LEU A 115 -12.72 0.03 -26.52
C LEU A 115 -11.76 0.54 -27.60
N LYS A 116 -11.44 1.84 -27.58
CA LYS A 116 -10.43 2.43 -28.48
C LYS A 116 -9.10 1.69 -28.40
N LYS A 117 -8.61 1.42 -27.18
CA LYS A 117 -7.38 0.66 -26.99
C LYS A 117 -7.47 -0.75 -27.57
N LYS A 118 -8.60 -1.44 -27.42
CA LYS A 118 -8.81 -2.77 -28.01
C LYS A 118 -8.69 -2.72 -29.53
N GLU A 119 -9.34 -1.75 -30.17
CA GLU A 119 -9.26 -1.53 -31.63
C GLU A 119 -7.81 -1.31 -32.08
N TYR A 120 -7.07 -0.40 -31.42
CA TYR A 120 -5.64 -0.19 -31.74
C TYR A 120 -4.80 -1.46 -31.52
N THR A 121 -5.01 -2.19 -30.42
CA THR A 121 -4.23 -3.40 -30.11
C THR A 121 -4.51 -4.58 -31.04
N GLN A 122 -5.63 -4.58 -31.76
CA GLN A 122 -5.92 -5.59 -32.78
C GLN A 122 -5.08 -5.37 -34.05
N LEU A 123 -4.77 -4.10 -34.38
CA LEU A 123 -3.94 -3.72 -35.52
C LEU A 123 -2.44 -3.81 -35.19
N GLU A 124 -2.07 -3.52 -33.95
CA GLU A 124 -0.69 -3.56 -33.48
C GLU A 124 -0.17 -5.00 -33.32
N PRO A 125 1.14 -5.25 -33.60
CA PRO A 125 1.75 -6.53 -33.29
C PRO A 125 1.75 -6.80 -31.78
N LYS A 126 1.57 -8.07 -31.41
CA LYS A 126 1.56 -8.49 -30.00
C LYS A 126 2.91 -8.21 -29.34
N ARG A 127 2.92 -7.93 -28.03
CA ARG A 127 4.17 -7.66 -27.31
C ARG A 127 4.74 -8.93 -26.69
N LEU A 128 5.94 -9.35 -27.14
CA LEU A 128 6.64 -10.53 -26.58
C LEU A 128 7.55 -10.17 -25.38
N ALA A 129 8.15 -8.98 -25.34
CA ALA A 129 9.14 -8.58 -24.34
C ALA A 129 8.89 -7.18 -23.75
N ARG A 130 9.83 -6.63 -22.97
CA ARG A 130 9.72 -5.28 -22.38
C ARG A 130 9.67 -4.17 -23.43
N ARG A 131 10.39 -4.31 -24.55
CA ARG A 131 10.37 -3.33 -25.63
C ARG A 131 9.19 -3.61 -26.55
N LYS A 132 8.55 -2.55 -27.04
CA LYS A 132 7.52 -2.65 -28.09
C LYS A 132 8.21 -2.84 -29.43
N PHE A 133 7.51 -3.45 -30.38
CA PHE A 133 7.97 -3.44 -31.77
C PHE A 133 7.92 -2.01 -32.30
N GLU A 134 9.01 -1.60 -32.92
CA GLU A 134 9.15 -0.32 -33.61
C GLU A 134 9.40 -0.68 -35.08
N SER A 135 8.49 -0.25 -35.96
CA SER A 135 8.67 -0.41 -37.40
C SER A 135 9.85 0.45 -37.86
N GLU A 136 10.66 -0.10 -38.75
CA GLU A 136 11.69 0.68 -39.42
C GLU A 136 11.07 1.71 -40.36
N GLU A 137 11.80 2.80 -40.55
CA GLU A 137 11.46 3.81 -41.53
C GLU A 137 11.60 3.21 -42.93
N ILE A 138 10.66 3.54 -43.81
CA ILE A 138 10.67 3.04 -45.17
C ILE A 138 11.82 3.74 -45.90
N GLU A 139 12.79 2.96 -46.36
CA GLU A 139 13.87 3.46 -47.20
C GLU A 139 13.32 3.69 -48.61
N PHE A 140 13.38 4.93 -49.09
CA PHE A 140 12.94 5.31 -50.44
C PHE A 140 13.96 6.25 -51.10
N ASN A 141 14.20 6.04 -52.39
CA ASN A 141 15.01 6.95 -53.19
C ASN A 141 14.27 8.27 -53.39
N ALA A 142 14.97 9.40 -53.27
CA ALA A 142 14.38 10.69 -53.55
C ALA A 142 13.97 10.81 -55.05
N PRO A 143 12.93 11.58 -55.38
CA PRO A 143 12.44 11.70 -56.76
C PRO A 143 13.49 12.25 -57.74
N ARG A 144 14.50 12.98 -57.25
CA ARG A 144 15.63 13.48 -58.05
C ARG A 144 16.59 12.35 -58.46
N ASP A 145 16.72 11.33 -57.63
CA ASP A 145 17.58 10.17 -57.86
C ASP A 145 16.88 9.08 -58.68
N ILE A 146 15.54 9.16 -58.80
CA ILE A 146 14.73 8.29 -59.62
C ILE A 146 14.72 8.83 -61.06
N SER A 147 15.70 8.41 -61.85
CA SER A 147 15.64 8.55 -63.30
C SER A 147 14.54 7.65 -63.88
N GLY A 148 13.95 7.99 -65.04
CA GLY A 148 12.91 7.19 -65.72
C GLY A 148 13.33 5.79 -66.19
N ASN A 149 14.49 5.28 -65.77
CA ASN A 149 14.99 3.95 -66.05
C ASN A 149 15.38 3.25 -64.74
N LEU A 150 14.96 1.99 -64.55
CA LEU A 150 15.21 1.20 -63.34
C LEU A 150 16.68 0.77 -63.21
N ARG A 151 17.42 0.67 -64.33
CA ARG A 151 18.84 0.24 -64.31
C ARG A 151 19.76 1.23 -63.60
N THR A 152 19.37 2.50 -63.55
CA THR A 152 20.14 3.61 -62.97
C THR A 152 19.74 3.93 -61.53
N VAL A 153 18.65 3.35 -61.03
CA VAL A 153 18.19 3.53 -59.65
C VAL A 153 19.13 2.79 -58.69
N LYS A 154 19.61 3.51 -57.67
CA LYS A 154 20.43 2.91 -56.61
C LYS A 154 19.58 1.98 -55.75
N LYS A 155 20.12 0.81 -55.42
CA LYS A 155 19.50 -0.11 -54.47
C LYS A 155 19.83 0.38 -53.06
N GLU A 156 18.81 0.83 -52.34
CA GLU A 156 18.87 1.19 -50.92
C GLU A 156 18.20 0.07 -50.10
N GLY A 157 18.42 0.02 -48.79
CA GLY A 157 17.90 -1.06 -47.94
C GLY A 157 18.86 -2.19 -47.64
N SER A 158 18.73 -2.73 -46.42
CA SER A 158 19.31 -4.01 -46.05
C SER A 158 18.21 -5.07 -45.93
N ILE A 159 18.26 -6.09 -46.79
CA ILE A 159 17.29 -7.21 -46.73
C ILE A 159 17.34 -7.94 -45.40
N LEU A 160 18.51 -8.03 -44.77
CA LEU A 160 18.69 -8.68 -43.48
C LEU A 160 17.96 -7.93 -42.36
N LEU A 161 17.98 -6.60 -42.44
CA LEU A 161 17.31 -5.72 -41.49
C LEU A 161 15.79 -5.87 -41.58
N ASP A 162 15.24 -5.84 -42.80
CA ASP A 162 13.81 -6.04 -43.05
C ASP A 162 13.34 -7.43 -42.58
N ARG A 163 14.11 -8.49 -42.85
CA ARG A 163 13.81 -9.85 -42.36
C ARG A 163 13.84 -9.92 -40.83
N PHE A 164 14.81 -9.27 -40.19
CA PHE A 164 14.91 -9.19 -38.73
C PHE A 164 13.68 -8.50 -38.13
N LYS A 165 13.25 -7.36 -38.67
CA LYS A 165 12.01 -6.68 -38.22
C LYS A 165 10.75 -7.45 -38.53
N SER A 166 10.69 -8.13 -39.67
CA SER A 166 9.58 -9.04 -39.99
C SER A 166 9.46 -10.14 -38.93
N PHE A 167 10.58 -10.67 -38.42
CA PHE A 167 10.57 -11.67 -37.34
C PHE A 167 10.14 -11.08 -36.00
N GLU A 168 10.55 -9.85 -35.68
CA GLU A 168 10.05 -9.12 -34.50
C GLU A 168 8.53 -8.87 -34.59
N ARG A 169 8.03 -8.44 -35.77
CA ARG A 169 6.61 -8.14 -36.02
C ARG A 169 5.72 -9.37 -35.93
N ARG A 170 6.23 -10.53 -36.38
CA ARG A 170 5.56 -11.83 -36.29
C ARG A 170 5.72 -12.51 -34.92
N ASN A 171 6.35 -11.84 -33.96
CA ASN A 171 6.62 -12.37 -32.62
C ASN A 171 7.45 -13.65 -32.59
N ILE A 172 8.24 -13.91 -33.63
CA ILE A 172 9.22 -15.01 -33.66
C ILE A 172 10.44 -14.61 -32.85
N LEU A 173 10.86 -13.36 -32.99
CA LEU A 173 11.96 -12.76 -32.23
C LEU A 173 11.43 -11.68 -31.28
N ARG A 174 12.11 -11.51 -30.14
CA ARG A 174 11.81 -10.39 -29.23
C ARG A 174 12.29 -9.07 -29.83
N PRO A 175 11.50 -7.97 -29.73
CA PRO A 175 12.00 -6.64 -30.03
C PRO A 175 13.22 -6.29 -29.16
N SER A 176 14.36 -6.02 -29.80
CA SER A 176 15.62 -5.77 -29.10
C SER A 176 16.38 -4.57 -29.67
N SER A 177 17.19 -3.92 -28.84
CA SER A 177 18.12 -2.89 -29.27
C SER A 177 19.52 -3.37 -28.95
N LYS A 178 20.50 -2.89 -29.72
CA LYS A 178 21.90 -3.12 -29.42
C LYS A 178 22.20 -2.61 -28.02
N SER A 179 22.58 -3.52 -27.13
CA SER A 179 23.03 -3.16 -25.79
C SER A 179 24.44 -2.59 -25.91
N ASN A 180 24.60 -1.31 -25.58
CA ASN A 180 25.92 -0.73 -25.42
C ASN A 180 26.42 -1.09 -24.01
N SER A 181 27.32 -2.07 -23.94
CA SER A 181 28.00 -2.40 -22.70
C SER A 181 28.88 -1.21 -22.28
N LYS A 182 28.62 -0.67 -21.08
CA LYS A 182 29.51 0.33 -20.49
C LYS A 182 30.78 -0.40 -20.05
N LYS A 183 31.90 -0.11 -20.71
CA LYS A 183 33.21 -0.58 -20.23
C LYS A 183 33.47 0.06 -18.86
N GLY A 184 33.79 -0.76 -17.86
CA GLY A 184 34.20 -0.25 -16.55
C GLY A 184 35.44 0.64 -16.67
N LYS A 185 35.58 1.60 -15.76
CA LYS A 185 36.82 2.37 -15.65
C LYS A 185 37.90 1.43 -15.10
N PHE A 186 38.81 0.99 -15.96
CA PHE A 186 39.98 0.24 -15.51
C PHE A 186 41.02 1.21 -14.93
N LYS A 187 41.54 0.92 -13.75
CA LYS A 187 42.69 1.64 -13.19
C LYS A 187 43.89 1.34 -14.08
N LYS A 188 44.34 2.35 -14.83
CA LYS A 188 45.60 2.28 -15.57
C LYS A 188 46.70 2.76 -14.64
N PHE A 189 47.70 1.92 -14.41
CA PHE A 189 48.93 2.30 -13.75
C PHE A 189 50.07 2.17 -14.75
N THR A 190 50.98 3.14 -14.76
CA THR A 190 52.29 2.92 -15.36
C THR A 190 53.08 2.00 -14.43
N LYS A 191 53.74 0.98 -14.98
CA LYS A 191 54.65 0.16 -14.19
C LYS A 191 55.77 1.05 -13.65
N SER A 192 56.28 0.75 -12.46
CA SER A 192 57.33 1.55 -11.83
C SER A 192 58.53 1.72 -12.75
N ASP A 193 58.91 0.66 -13.46
CA ASP A 193 60.06 0.62 -14.38
C ASP A 193 59.86 1.43 -15.68
N HIS A 194 58.66 1.96 -15.92
CA HIS A 194 58.32 2.74 -17.11
C HIS A 194 57.80 4.13 -16.72
N LYS A 195 58.16 4.60 -15.52
CA LYS A 195 57.89 5.97 -15.05
C LYS A 195 58.89 6.98 -15.59
N ASP A 196 60.12 6.55 -15.89
CA ASP A 196 61.19 7.45 -16.29
C ASP A 196 61.17 7.66 -17.80
N ASP A 197 61.04 8.93 -18.21
CA ASP A 197 61.21 9.32 -19.59
C ASP A 197 62.64 8.98 -20.01
N TRP A 198 62.79 8.21 -21.09
CA TRP A 198 64.10 7.87 -21.66
C TRP A 198 64.91 9.14 -22.04
N LYS A 199 64.22 10.29 -22.19
CA LYS A 199 64.81 11.62 -22.40
C LYS A 199 65.62 12.13 -21.20
N THR A 200 65.21 11.84 -19.97
CA THR A 200 65.89 12.28 -18.74
C THR A 200 67.07 11.40 -18.36
N THR A 201 67.03 10.11 -18.72
CA THR A 201 68.01 9.12 -18.24
C THR A 201 69.28 9.08 -19.10
N VAL A 202 69.19 9.44 -20.38
CA VAL A 202 70.31 9.32 -21.34
C VAL A 202 71.10 10.63 -21.53
N ALA A 203 70.48 11.78 -21.28
CA ALA A 203 71.14 13.08 -21.41
C ALA A 203 71.71 13.56 -20.07
N ARG A 204 72.94 13.13 -19.71
CA ARG A 204 73.74 13.89 -18.74
C ARG A 204 74.18 15.20 -19.42
N PRO A 205 73.97 16.38 -18.83
CA PRO A 205 74.49 17.62 -19.42
C PRO A 205 76.01 17.61 -19.30
N SER A 206 76.71 17.84 -20.41
CA SER A 206 78.16 18.07 -20.41
C SER A 206 78.45 19.34 -19.60
N LEU A 207 79.09 19.18 -18.44
CA LEU A 207 79.62 20.30 -17.67
C LEU A 207 80.78 20.94 -18.45
N SER A 208 80.69 22.27 -18.61
CA SER A 208 81.81 23.16 -18.95
C SER A 208 82.71 23.35 -17.73
#